data_AF-A0A2V8QL06-F1
#
_entry.id   AF-A0A2V8QL06-F1
#
_cell.length_a   1.000
_cell.length_b   1.000
_cell.length_c   1.000
_cell.angle_alpha   90.00
_cell.angle_beta   90.00
_cell.angle_gamma   90.00
#
_symmetry.space_group_name_H-M   'P 1'
#
loop_
_entity.id
_entity.type
_entity.pdbx_description
1 polymer ?
#
loop_
_entity_poly.entity_id
_entity_poly.type
_entity_poly.pdbx_seq_one_letter_code
_entity_poly.pdbx_strand_id
1 'polypeptide(L)'
;MKQIGNGVIVNQGNWQQQLEANKVAFSQAFVQRSRFTTAYPTSMAPATFVDQLFTKVGVTPSATDRNTAIGEFNNAADISDVAARGRALRDVAENASLQQQELNRAFVLMQYFGYLRRDPNGGQDTDYTGYDFWLTKLNQFNGNFINAEMVKAFIESSEYRGRF
;
A
#
# COMPACT_ATOMS: atom_id res chain seq x y z
N MET A 1 13.57 5.69 1.09
CA MET A 1 13.62 5.73 -0.39
C MET A 1 15.04 5.79 -0.96
N LYS A 2 15.94 6.66 -0.45
CA LYS A 2 17.32 6.82 -1.00
C LYS A 2 18.17 5.53 -1.06
N GLN A 3 17.91 4.55 -0.19
CA GLN A 3 18.64 3.27 -0.16
C GLN A 3 18.21 2.28 -1.26
N ILE A 4 16.96 2.31 -1.73
CA ILE A 4 16.45 1.34 -2.71
C ILE A 4 16.94 1.67 -4.13
N GLY A 5 16.95 2.96 -4.49
CA GLY A 5 17.45 3.43 -5.79
C GLY A 5 18.95 3.70 -5.84
N ASN A 6 19.70 3.38 -4.79
CA ASN A 6 21.12 3.72 -4.72
C ASN A 6 21.92 2.97 -5.80
N GLY A 7 22.61 3.71 -6.67
CA GLY A 7 23.42 3.13 -7.75
C GLY A 7 22.61 2.52 -8.91
N VAL A 8 21.28 2.57 -8.88
CA VAL A 8 20.42 2.03 -9.94
C VAL A 8 20.20 3.08 -11.01
N ILE A 9 20.63 2.78 -12.25
CA ILE A 9 20.28 3.56 -13.44
C ILE A 9 19.47 2.65 -14.35
N VAL A 10 18.20 3.00 -14.57
CA VAL A 10 17.27 2.21 -15.37
C VAL A 10 17.79 2.06 -16.81
N ASN A 11 17.65 0.85 -17.36
CA ASN A 11 18.12 0.47 -18.70
C ASN A 11 19.65 0.49 -18.89
N GLN A 12 20.44 0.42 -17.81
CA GLN A 12 21.90 0.26 -17.89
C GLN A 12 22.37 -0.98 -17.15
N GLY A 13 23.24 -1.78 -17.79
CA GLY A 13 23.85 -2.95 -17.17
C GLY A 13 22.83 -3.93 -16.56
N ASN A 14 23.10 -4.38 -15.33
CA ASN A 14 22.26 -5.32 -14.56
C ASN A 14 21.37 -4.61 -13.51
N TRP A 15 20.87 -3.41 -13.83
CA TRP A 15 20.14 -2.55 -12.89
C TRP A 15 18.95 -3.25 -12.19
N GLN A 16 18.27 -4.22 -12.83
CA GLN A 16 17.18 -4.97 -12.18
C GLN A 16 17.69 -5.79 -11.00
N GLN A 17 18.82 -6.49 -11.15
CA GLN A 17 19.43 -7.26 -10.07
C GLN A 17 19.90 -6.34 -8.94
N GLN A 18 20.48 -5.19 -9.28
CA GLN A 18 20.94 -4.22 -8.29
C GLN A 18 19.76 -3.63 -7.50
N LEU A 19 18.67 -3.30 -8.19
CA LEU A 19 17.44 -2.85 -7.54
C LEU A 19 16.88 -3.91 -6.59
N GLU A 20 16.83 -5.17 -7.02
CA GLU A 20 16.35 -6.26 -6.18
C GLU A 20 17.24 -6.47 -4.95
N ALA A 21 18.57 -6.47 -5.11
CA ALA A 21 19.50 -6.55 -4.00
C ALA A 21 19.30 -5.40 -2.99
N ASN A 22 19.10 -4.18 -3.49
CA ASN A 22 18.82 -3.02 -2.64
C ASN A 22 17.50 -3.17 -1.86
N LYS A 23 16.44 -3.71 -2.48
CA LYS A 23 15.17 -3.98 -1.81
C LYS A 23 15.31 -5.03 -0.71
N VAL A 24 16.03 -6.13 -0.97
CA VAL A 24 16.33 -7.18 0.02
C VAL A 24 17.09 -6.59 1.20
N ALA A 25 18.17 -5.85 0.94
CA ALA A 25 18.98 -5.23 1.99
C ALA A 25 18.14 -4.26 2.83
N PHE A 26 17.29 -3.46 2.19
CA PHE A 26 16.39 -2.55 2.89
C PHE A 26 15.37 -3.29 3.77
N SER A 27 14.70 -4.33 3.26
CA SER A 27 13.67 -5.03 4.04
C SER A 27 14.29 -5.76 5.24
N GLN A 28 15.43 -6.41 5.06
CA GLN A 28 16.17 -7.05 6.15
C GLN A 28 16.63 -6.04 7.21
N ALA A 29 17.14 -4.87 6.80
CA ALA A 29 17.51 -3.81 7.75
C ALA A 29 16.28 -3.23 8.46
N PHE A 30 15.15 -3.14 7.77
CA PHE A 30 13.91 -2.59 8.31
C PHE A 30 13.33 -3.47 9.43
N VAL A 31 13.26 -4.79 9.23
CA VAL A 31 12.70 -5.73 10.22
C VAL A 31 13.56 -5.86 11.48
N GLN A 32 14.79 -5.36 11.45
CA GLN A 32 15.70 -5.32 12.59
C GLN A 32 15.60 -4.02 13.41
N ARG A 33 14.84 -3.02 12.95
CA ARG A 33 14.70 -1.75 13.69
C ARG A 33 14.02 -2.01 15.04
N SER A 34 14.46 -1.31 16.09
CA SER A 34 13.91 -1.46 17.45
C SER A 34 12.39 -1.37 17.49
N ARG A 35 11.79 -0.39 16.79
CA ARG A 35 10.34 -0.26 16.67
C ARG A 35 9.66 -1.49 16.06
N PHE A 36 10.31 -2.14 15.09
CA PHE A 36 9.78 -3.31 14.41
C PHE A 36 9.88 -4.53 15.33
N THR A 37 11.04 -4.78 15.94
CA THR A 37 11.24 -5.91 16.85
C THR A 37 10.45 -5.77 18.16
N THR A 38 10.14 -4.54 18.58
CA THR A 38 9.24 -4.27 19.71
C THR A 38 7.79 -4.60 19.35
N ALA A 39 7.34 -4.22 18.16
CA ALA A 39 5.99 -4.52 17.69
C ALA A 39 5.80 -6.01 17.34
N TYR A 40 6.85 -6.65 16.84
CA TYR A 40 6.87 -8.04 16.38
C TYR A 40 8.03 -8.80 17.04
N PRO A 41 7.86 -9.26 18.30
CA PRO A 41 8.87 -10.04 19.00
C PRO A 41 9.26 -11.30 18.22
N THR A 42 10.55 -11.68 18.27
CA THR A 42 11.08 -12.81 17.49
C THR A 42 10.43 -14.14 17.83
N SER A 43 9.90 -14.30 19.05
CA SER A 43 9.18 -15.48 19.52
C SER A 43 7.75 -15.62 18.98
N MET A 44 7.28 -14.67 18.17
CA MET A 44 5.94 -14.71 17.59
C MET A 44 5.83 -15.82 16.54
N ALA A 45 4.69 -16.52 16.50
CA ALA A 45 4.43 -17.50 15.45
C ALA A 45 4.28 -16.82 14.07
N PRO A 46 4.80 -17.43 12.98
CA PRO A 46 4.74 -16.86 11.63
C PRO A 46 3.34 -16.46 11.16
N ALA A 47 2.32 -17.28 11.43
CA ALA A 47 0.94 -16.98 11.05
C ALA A 47 0.42 -15.71 11.73
N THR A 48 0.66 -15.56 13.03
CA THR A 48 0.28 -14.36 13.79
C THR A 48 0.99 -13.12 13.28
N PHE A 49 2.28 -13.24 12.94
CA PHE A 49 3.05 -12.13 12.38
C PHE A 49 2.47 -11.66 11.04
N VAL A 50 2.21 -12.59 10.11
CA VAL A 50 1.63 -12.28 8.79
C VAL A 50 0.24 -11.65 8.93
N ASP A 51 -0.61 -12.19 9.81
CA ASP A 51 -1.95 -11.63 10.06
C ASP A 51 -1.89 -10.20 10.60
N GLN A 52 -0.95 -9.92 11.51
CA GLN A 52 -0.77 -8.57 12.03
C GLN A 52 -0.24 -7.61 10.98
N LEU A 53 0.62 -8.04 10.05
CA LEU A 53 1.06 -7.21 8.94
C LEU A 53 -0.10 -6.83 8.03
N PHE A 54 -0.93 -7.79 7.62
CA PHE A 54 -2.10 -7.53 6.77
C PHE A 54 -3.14 -6.64 7.49
N THR A 55 -3.38 -6.90 8.77
CA THR A 55 -4.22 -6.04 9.62
C THR A 55 -3.69 -4.61 9.67
N LYS A 56 -2.37 -4.44 9.77
CA LYS A 56 -1.73 -3.12 9.85
C LYS A 56 -1.90 -2.30 8.57
N VAL A 57 -1.89 -2.95 7.41
CA VAL A 57 -2.13 -2.29 6.12
C VAL A 57 -3.62 -2.18 5.77
N GLY A 58 -4.50 -2.78 6.56
CA GLY A 58 -5.96 -2.68 6.37
C GLY A 58 -6.46 -3.43 5.14
N VAL A 59 -5.79 -4.53 4.78
CA VAL A 59 -6.10 -5.36 3.62
C VAL A 59 -6.42 -6.77 4.09
N THR A 60 -7.49 -7.36 3.57
CA THR A 60 -7.77 -8.79 3.72
C THR A 60 -7.10 -9.55 2.57
N PRO A 61 -6.04 -10.33 2.84
CA PRO A 61 -5.35 -11.08 1.78
C PRO A 61 -6.20 -12.24 1.27
N SER A 62 -5.89 -12.71 0.06
CA SER A 62 -6.34 -14.02 -0.38
C SER A 62 -5.70 -15.13 0.48
N ALA A 63 -6.33 -16.31 0.52
CA ALA A 63 -5.75 -17.46 1.22
C ALA A 63 -4.37 -17.83 0.66
N THR A 64 -4.18 -17.70 -0.65
CA THR A 64 -2.91 -17.95 -1.33
C THR A 64 -1.84 -16.97 -0.87
N ASP A 65 -2.09 -15.65 -0.96
CA ASP A 65 -1.08 -14.64 -0.59
C ASP A 65 -0.67 -14.76 0.88
N ARG A 66 -1.66 -15.00 1.75
CA ARG A 66 -1.42 -15.23 3.17
C ARG A 66 -0.52 -16.45 3.39
N ASN A 67 -0.83 -17.56 2.73
CA ASN A 67 -0.05 -18.80 2.89
C ASN A 67 1.35 -18.69 2.28
N THR A 68 1.53 -17.93 1.19
CA THR A 68 2.84 -17.62 0.63
C THR A 68 3.72 -16.87 1.63
N ALA A 69 3.21 -15.78 2.23
CA ALA A 69 3.95 -15.01 3.22
C ALA A 69 4.29 -15.81 4.49
N ILE A 70 3.42 -16.75 4.89
CA ILE A 70 3.71 -17.70 6.00
C ILE A 70 4.77 -18.72 5.57
N GLY A 71 4.71 -19.19 4.32
CA GLY A 71 5.63 -20.16 3.74
C GLY A 71 7.08 -19.71 3.75
N GLU A 72 7.34 -18.39 3.78
CA GLU A 72 8.69 -17.82 3.89
C GLU A 72 9.49 -18.32 5.11
N PHE A 73 8.79 -18.77 6.15
CA PHE A 73 9.37 -19.29 7.38
C PHE A 73 9.58 -20.80 7.39
N ASN A 74 9.23 -21.53 6.32
CA ASN A 74 9.49 -22.97 6.16
C ASN A 74 9.09 -23.84 7.37
N ASN A 75 7.90 -23.60 7.93
CA ASN A 75 7.38 -24.27 9.15
C ASN A 75 8.17 -23.98 10.44
N ALA A 76 8.96 -22.91 10.51
CA ALA A 76 9.56 -22.46 11.76
C ALA A 76 8.48 -22.15 12.80
N ALA A 77 8.82 -22.38 14.08
CA ALA A 77 7.93 -22.08 15.20
C ALA A 77 7.84 -20.57 15.50
N ASP A 78 8.83 -19.80 15.06
CA ASP A 78 8.98 -18.39 15.38
C ASP A 78 9.47 -17.56 14.18
N ILE A 79 9.62 -16.25 14.37
CA ILE A 79 10.05 -15.30 13.33
C ILE A 79 11.50 -14.82 13.56
N SER A 80 12.36 -15.64 14.18
CA SER A 80 13.76 -15.26 14.45
C SER A 80 14.60 -15.08 13.17
N ASP A 81 14.26 -15.75 12.07
CA ASP A 81 14.93 -15.59 10.77
C ASP A 81 14.65 -14.20 10.16
N VAL A 82 15.70 -13.37 10.15
CA VAL A 82 15.69 -12.01 9.59
C VAL A 82 15.35 -11.99 8.10
N ALA A 83 15.89 -12.95 7.34
CA ALA A 83 15.67 -13.02 5.90
C ALA A 83 14.22 -13.43 5.60
N ALA A 84 13.68 -14.42 6.32
CA ALA A 84 12.27 -14.82 6.20
C ALA A 84 11.31 -13.67 6.54
N ARG A 85 11.53 -12.96 7.66
CA ARG A 85 10.74 -11.75 7.98
C ARG A 85 10.83 -10.68 6.90
N GLY A 86 12.03 -10.48 6.36
CA GLY A 86 12.26 -9.51 5.30
C GLY A 86 11.52 -9.84 4.00
N ARG A 87 11.37 -11.13 3.67
CA ARG A 87 10.58 -11.61 2.52
C ARG A 87 9.08 -11.53 2.80
N ALA A 88 8.62 -12.04 3.94
CA ALA A 88 7.20 -11.95 4.33
C ALA A 88 6.70 -10.49 4.41
N LEU A 89 7.51 -9.55 4.91
CA LEU A 89 7.17 -8.12 4.89
C LEU A 89 7.01 -7.59 3.46
N ARG A 90 7.86 -8.05 2.53
CA ARG A 90 7.78 -7.66 1.12
C ARG A 90 6.56 -8.26 0.44
N ASP A 91 6.23 -9.52 0.70
CA ASP A 91 5.03 -10.15 0.13
C ASP A 91 3.76 -9.38 0.51
N VAL A 92 3.69 -8.90 1.76
CA VAL A 92 2.59 -8.03 2.22
C VAL A 92 2.65 -6.65 1.55
N ALA A 93 3.83 -6.02 1.50
CA ALA A 93 3.99 -4.67 0.95
C ALA A 93 3.79 -4.60 -0.58
N GLU A 94 4.07 -5.70 -1.28
CA GLU A 94 3.93 -5.84 -2.74
C GLU A 94 2.59 -6.54 -3.11
N ASN A 95 1.71 -6.77 -2.13
CA ASN A 95 0.43 -7.43 -2.36
C ASN A 95 -0.49 -6.61 -3.28
N ALA A 96 -1.11 -7.28 -4.25
CA ALA A 96 -1.95 -6.64 -5.27
C ALA A 96 -3.17 -5.91 -4.68
N SER A 97 -3.78 -6.43 -3.61
CA SER A 97 -4.92 -5.78 -2.96
C SER A 97 -4.51 -4.49 -2.25
N LEU A 98 -3.32 -4.46 -1.64
CA LEU A 98 -2.75 -3.22 -1.10
C LEU A 98 -2.47 -2.20 -2.21
N GLN A 99 -1.85 -2.65 -3.31
CA GLN A 99 -1.58 -1.81 -4.47
C GLN A 99 -2.88 -1.19 -5.01
N GLN A 100 -3.93 -1.99 -5.18
CA GLN A 100 -5.23 -1.50 -5.66
C GLN A 100 -5.86 -0.48 -4.72
N GLN A 101 -5.78 -0.71 -3.40
CA GLN A 101 -6.33 0.21 -2.40
C GLN A 101 -5.63 1.57 -2.45
N GLU A 102 -4.30 1.59 -2.54
CA GLU A 102 -3.52 2.82 -2.65
C GLU A 102 -3.74 3.53 -4.00
N LEU A 103 -3.88 2.78 -5.09
CA LEU A 103 -4.24 3.35 -6.39
C LEU A 103 -5.62 4.00 -6.35
N ASN A 104 -6.61 3.37 -5.72
CA ASN A 104 -7.95 3.95 -5.58
C ASN A 104 -7.92 5.25 -4.76
N ARG A 105 -7.20 5.26 -3.64
CA ARG A 105 -6.97 6.47 -2.82
C ARG A 105 -6.35 7.60 -3.63
N ALA A 106 -5.25 7.31 -4.32
CA ALA A 106 -4.56 8.29 -5.16
C ALA A 106 -5.45 8.78 -6.32
N PHE A 107 -6.24 7.89 -6.93
CA PHE A 107 -7.16 8.25 -8.00
C PHE A 107 -8.22 9.24 -7.51
N VAL A 108 -8.84 9.00 -6.34
CA VAL A 108 -9.80 9.94 -5.73
C VAL A 108 -9.14 11.29 -5.47
N LEU A 109 -7.95 11.30 -4.88
CA LEU A 109 -7.22 12.53 -4.59
C LEU A 109 -6.91 13.34 -5.85
N MET A 110 -6.51 12.67 -6.94
CA MET A 110 -6.27 13.32 -8.24
C MET A 110 -7.54 13.96 -8.82
N GLN A 111 -8.74 13.45 -8.53
CA GLN A 111 -9.98 14.11 -8.96
C GLN A 111 -10.17 15.46 -8.25
N TYR A 112 -9.91 15.53 -6.94
CA TYR A 112 -9.95 16.79 -6.17
C TYR A 112 -8.93 17.80 -6.68
N PHE A 113 -7.69 17.37 -6.93
CA PHE A 113 -6.66 18.25 -7.47
C PHE A 113 -6.94 18.70 -8.90
N GLY A 114 -7.38 17.79 -9.77
CA GLY A 114 -7.61 18.06 -11.19
C GLY A 114 -8.83 18.93 -11.44
N TYR A 115 -9.98 18.57 -10.85
CA TYR A 115 -11.24 19.26 -11.11
C TYR A 115 -11.48 20.43 -10.14
N LEU A 116 -11.24 20.23 -8.84
CA LEU A 116 -11.58 21.22 -7.81
C LEU A 116 -10.40 22.14 -7.42
N ARG A 117 -9.17 21.76 -7.82
CA ARG A 117 -7.91 22.46 -7.51
C ARG A 117 -7.73 22.77 -6.02
N ARG A 118 -8.14 21.83 -5.16
CA ARG A 118 -8.03 21.95 -3.70
C ARG A 118 -7.76 20.60 -3.06
N ASP A 119 -7.27 20.63 -1.82
CA ASP A 119 -7.26 19.47 -0.96
C ASP A 119 -8.70 19.02 -0.64
N PRO A 120 -8.93 17.72 -0.37
CA PRO A 120 -10.28 17.23 -0.12
C PRO A 120 -10.96 17.83 1.12
N ASN A 121 -10.17 18.34 2.06
CA ASN A 121 -10.61 19.05 3.26
C ASN A 121 -10.29 20.56 3.21
N GLY A 122 -10.12 21.12 2.02
CA GLY A 122 -9.90 22.55 1.80
C GLY A 122 -11.15 23.26 1.29
N GLY A 123 -11.26 24.57 1.53
CA GLY A 123 -12.36 25.40 1.01
C GLY A 123 -13.61 25.37 1.89
N GLN A 124 -14.76 24.97 1.34
CA GLN A 124 -16.04 24.89 2.08
C GLN A 124 -16.18 23.58 2.88
N ASP A 125 -15.38 22.56 2.58
CA ASP A 125 -15.33 21.31 3.33
C ASP A 125 -14.31 21.44 4.47
N THR A 126 -14.71 21.08 5.68
CA THR A 126 -13.83 21.09 6.86
C THR A 126 -13.33 19.70 7.26
N ASP A 127 -13.71 18.66 6.51
CA ASP A 127 -13.38 17.27 6.79
C ASP A 127 -13.13 16.45 5.50
N TYR A 128 -12.95 15.13 5.65
CA TYR A 128 -12.71 14.20 4.55
C TYR A 128 -13.98 13.44 4.12
N THR A 129 -15.17 13.84 4.57
CA THR A 129 -16.42 13.07 4.35
C THR A 129 -16.69 12.86 2.87
N GLY A 130 -16.47 13.89 2.04
CA GLY A 130 -16.59 13.77 0.59
C GLY A 130 -15.55 12.84 -0.04
N TYR A 131 -14.30 12.88 0.45
CA TYR A 131 -13.24 11.98 -0.01
C TYR A 131 -13.57 10.52 0.32
N ASP A 132 -13.96 10.27 1.57
CA ASP A 132 -14.28 8.93 2.06
C ASP A 132 -15.51 8.36 1.34
N PHE A 133 -16.54 9.17 1.09
CA PHE A 133 -17.70 8.77 0.28
C PHE A 133 -17.28 8.26 -1.10
N TRP A 134 -16.47 9.04 -1.83
CA TRP A 134 -16.02 8.66 -3.17
C TRP A 134 -15.08 7.47 -3.17
N LEU A 135 -14.18 7.38 -2.18
CA LEU A 135 -13.30 6.24 -2.00
C LEU A 135 -14.10 4.96 -1.72
N THR A 136 -15.09 5.02 -0.84
CA THR A 136 -16.00 3.90 -0.56
C THR A 136 -16.77 3.50 -1.81
N LYS A 137 -17.35 4.45 -2.55
CA LYS A 137 -18.07 4.15 -3.80
C LYS A 137 -17.14 3.50 -4.83
N LEU A 138 -15.93 4.03 -5.03
CA LEU A 138 -14.95 3.45 -5.96
C LEU A 138 -14.55 2.03 -5.56
N ASN A 139 -14.36 1.77 -4.27
CA ASN A 139 -14.05 0.44 -3.75
C ASN A 139 -15.22 -0.54 -3.94
N GLN A 140 -16.48 -0.10 -3.78
CA GLN A 140 -17.67 -0.94 -4.04
C GLN A 140 -17.74 -1.42 -5.50
N PHE A 141 -17.20 -0.62 -6.43
CA PHE A 141 -17.13 -0.97 -7.85
C PHE A 141 -15.75 -1.51 -8.26
N ASN A 142 -14.97 -2.03 -7.32
CA ASN A 142 -13.65 -2.63 -7.58
C ASN A 142 -12.68 -1.72 -8.36
N GLY A 143 -12.69 -0.41 -8.08
CA GLY A 143 -11.85 0.56 -8.79
C GLY A 143 -12.41 1.00 -10.16
N ASN A 144 -13.58 0.53 -10.57
CA ASN A 144 -14.22 0.96 -11.81
C ASN A 144 -14.88 2.34 -11.62
N PHE A 145 -14.16 3.40 -11.99
CA PHE A 145 -14.61 4.79 -11.86
C PHE A 145 -15.80 5.16 -12.75
N ILE A 146 -16.05 4.40 -13.83
CA ILE A 146 -17.21 4.58 -14.71
C ILE A 146 -18.46 4.13 -13.96
N ASN A 147 -18.43 2.91 -13.40
CA ASN A 147 -19.54 2.37 -12.62
C ASN A 147 -19.74 3.14 -11.30
N ALA A 148 -18.67 3.67 -10.72
CA ALA A 148 -18.75 4.59 -9.58
C ALA A 148 -19.32 5.97 -9.94
N GLU A 149 -19.53 6.26 -11.23
CA GLU A 149 -19.99 7.54 -11.80
C GLU A 149 -19.15 8.74 -11.32
N MET A 150 -17.91 8.49 -10.94
CA MET A 150 -17.13 9.41 -10.13
C MET A 150 -16.70 10.64 -10.94
N VAL A 151 -16.13 10.41 -12.13
CA VAL A 151 -15.69 11.51 -13.01
C VAL A 151 -16.87 12.40 -13.43
N LYS A 152 -18.03 11.79 -13.72
CA LYS A 152 -19.26 12.51 -14.06
C LYS A 152 -19.71 13.41 -12.92
N ALA A 153 -19.72 12.90 -11.69
CA ALA A 153 -20.15 13.66 -10.53
C ALA A 153 -19.21 14.84 -10.18
N PHE A 154 -17.90 14.70 -10.40
CA PHE A 154 -16.96 15.82 -10.21
C PHE A 154 -17.16 16.93 -11.25
N ILE A 155 -17.47 16.58 -12.52
CA ILE A 155 -17.78 17.54 -13.58
C ILE A 155 -19.15 18.21 -13.37
N GLU A 156 -20.14 17.46 -12.87
CA GLU A 156 -21.49 17.98 -12.63
C GLU A 156 -21.63 18.74 -11.30
N SER A 157 -20.61 18.67 -10.44
CA SER A 157 -20.57 19.41 -9.17
C SER A 157 -20.81 20.90 -9.40
N SER A 158 -21.69 21.48 -8.57
CA SER A 158 -21.97 22.91 -8.56
C SER A 158 -20.71 23.75 -8.34
N GLU A 159 -19.70 23.21 -7.64
CA GLU A 159 -18.41 23.87 -7.45
C GLU A 159 -17.59 23.92 -8.75
N TYR A 160 -17.60 22.87 -9.56
CA TYR A 160 -16.92 22.87 -10.87
C TYR A 160 -17.62 23.82 -11.85
N ARG A 161 -18.96 23.74 -11.95
CA ARG A 161 -19.79 24.62 -12.79
C ARG A 161 -19.84 26.08 -12.33
N GLY A 162 -19.57 26.34 -11.05
CA GLY A 162 -19.46 27.69 -10.51
C GLY A 162 -18.12 28.36 -10.82
N ARG A 163 -17.11 27.58 -11.23
CA ARG A 163 -15.75 28.05 -11.53
C ARG A 163 -15.43 28.10 -13.03
N PHE A 164 -16.13 27.31 -13.86
CA PHE A 164 -15.97 27.23 -15.33
C PHE A 164 -17.33 27.15 -16.00
#